data_AF-A0A0F9SDN7-F1
#
_entry.id   AF-A0A0F9SDN7-F1
#
_cell.length_a   1.000
_cell.length_b   1.000
_cell.length_c   1.000
_cell.angle_alpha   90.00
_cell.angle_beta   90.00
_cell.angle_gamma   90.00
#
_symmetry.space_group_name_H-M   'P 1'
#
loop_
_entity.id
_entity.type
_entity.pdbx_description
1 polymer ?
#
loop_
_entity_poly.entity_id
_entity_poly.type
_entity_poly.pdbx_seq_one_letter_code
_entity_poly.pdbx_strand_id
1 'polypeptide(L)'
;MSQTVAAFQRCPRCGNENSSDSFACNFCGFRLKIERIENVRFFKRYEAEWIKPYPFYLKFLYLFINPSRAFWDINHKRSKAPGGLILLFSSLLYGVIGLAFFSHFNFVNVNSFSITPFLITLSFFATFFVFGLVFQFIYFAILIWLFTKGANYAVGFSERLETRFGGLGETKEKFKEAEISPFSIYKGGTMLQLEASHKFKMMLCAFTPFLLINAIKALIVLIAFTPVNVSESPINGIFDETVLDQMFNSGSWAILDVIDAITIAVWVPILMTLAIRELSNSSTTRVLIPTIIIGVVVAIFFYFLRPTLFG
;
A
#
# COMPACT_ATOMS: atom_id res chain seq x y z
N MET A 1 17.22 4.89 -38.26
CA MET A 1 16.04 5.07 -37.38
C MET A 1 14.90 4.22 -37.95
N SER A 2 14.68 3.01 -37.43
CA SER A 2 13.57 2.18 -37.90
C SER A 2 12.27 2.69 -37.27
N GLN A 3 11.37 3.21 -38.09
CA GLN A 3 9.99 3.43 -37.67
C GLN A 3 9.36 2.05 -37.42
N THR A 4 9.38 1.59 -36.18
CA THR A 4 8.51 0.50 -35.75
C THR A 4 7.09 1.03 -35.81
N VAL A 5 6.36 0.71 -36.89
CA VAL A 5 4.92 0.95 -36.98
C VAL A 5 4.29 0.27 -35.78
N ALA A 6 3.79 1.05 -34.83
CA ALA A 6 3.11 0.52 -33.67
C ALA A 6 1.90 -0.27 -34.18
N ALA A 7 1.93 -1.60 -34.07
CA ALA A 7 0.78 -2.41 -34.45
C ALA A 7 -0.38 -2.03 -33.52
N PHE A 8 -1.50 -1.61 -34.10
CA PHE A 8 -2.73 -1.26 -33.37
C PHE A 8 -3.72 -2.42 -33.44
N GLN A 9 -4.48 -2.62 -32.37
CA GLN A 9 -5.60 -3.56 -32.31
C GLN A 9 -6.88 -2.80 -31.96
N ARG A 10 -7.98 -3.10 -32.66
CA ARG A 10 -9.30 -2.53 -32.36
C ARG A 10 -10.00 -3.34 -31.28
N CYS A 11 -10.57 -2.66 -30.30
CA CYS A 11 -11.38 -3.30 -29.29
C CYS A 11 -12.67 -3.86 -29.93
N PRO A 12 -12.99 -5.15 -29.76
CA PRO A 12 -14.20 -5.73 -30.36
C PRO A 12 -15.49 -5.20 -29.71
N ARG A 13 -15.41 -4.61 -28.51
CA ARG A 13 -16.58 -4.08 -27.77
C ARG A 13 -16.91 -2.63 -28.12
N CYS A 14 -15.90 -1.75 -28.20
CA CYS A 14 -16.12 -0.31 -28.38
C CYS A 14 -15.44 0.28 -29.63
N GLY A 15 -14.76 -0.53 -30.46
CA GLY A 15 -14.08 -0.09 -31.67
C GLY A 15 -12.81 0.73 -31.47
N ASN A 16 -12.50 1.15 -30.23
CA ASN A 16 -11.34 2.00 -29.94
C ASN A 16 -10.02 1.33 -30.30
N GLU A 17 -9.11 2.09 -30.89
CA GLU A 17 -7.77 1.63 -31.23
C GLU A 17 -6.89 1.62 -29.96
N ASN A 18 -6.24 0.50 -29.71
CA ASN A 18 -5.30 0.33 -28.60
C ASN A 18 -3.98 -0.16 -29.16
N SER A 19 -2.87 0.10 -28.46
CA SER A 19 -1.60 -0.51 -28.80
C SER A 19 -1.72 -2.05 -28.75
N SER A 20 -1.00 -2.73 -29.64
CA SER A 20 -0.93 -4.20 -29.68
C SER A 20 -0.50 -4.80 -28.34
N ASP A 21 0.29 -4.09 -27.55
CA ASP A 21 0.77 -4.53 -26.23
C ASP A 21 -0.21 -4.27 -25.07
N SER A 22 -1.39 -3.71 -25.35
CA SER A 22 -2.44 -3.51 -24.35
C SER A 22 -3.19 -4.81 -24.06
N PHE A 23 -3.39 -5.09 -22.77
CA PHE A 23 -4.16 -6.24 -22.32
C PHE A 23 -5.63 -5.92 -22.04
N ALA A 24 -5.96 -4.64 -21.87
CA ALA A 24 -7.33 -4.15 -21.74
C ALA A 24 -7.49 -2.88 -22.58
N CYS A 25 -8.71 -2.63 -23.04
CA CYS A 25 -9.05 -1.43 -23.77
C CYS A 25 -8.93 -0.21 -22.86
N ASN A 26 -8.23 0.84 -23.33
CA ASN A 26 -8.06 2.07 -22.58
C ASN A 26 -9.37 2.84 -22.36
N PHE A 27 -10.34 2.63 -23.26
CA PHE A 27 -11.65 3.27 -23.22
C PHE A 27 -12.66 2.46 -22.40
N CYS A 28 -13.09 1.29 -22.88
CA CYS A 28 -14.15 0.53 -22.21
C CYS A 28 -13.68 -0.48 -21.15
N GLY A 29 -12.36 -0.66 -20.96
CA GLY A 29 -11.81 -1.63 -20.03
C GLY A 29 -11.95 -3.11 -20.46
N PHE A 30 -12.52 -3.38 -21.64
CA PHE A 30 -12.70 -4.74 -22.16
C PHE A 30 -11.35 -5.44 -22.35
N ARG A 31 -11.25 -6.71 -21.96
CA ARG A 31 -10.01 -7.47 -22.04
C ARG A 31 -9.68 -7.89 -23.47
N LEU A 32 -8.43 -7.62 -23.86
CA LEU A 32 -7.91 -7.89 -25.21
C LEU A 32 -7.04 -9.14 -25.23
N LYS A 33 -6.34 -9.43 -24.14
CA LYS A 33 -5.39 -10.56 -24.02
C LYS A 33 -5.52 -11.25 -22.67
N ILE A 34 -5.24 -12.55 -22.65
CA ILE A 34 -5.30 -13.42 -21.47
C ILE A 34 -3.91 -13.99 -21.24
N GLU A 35 -3.37 -13.83 -20.03
CA GLU A 35 -2.10 -14.47 -19.64
C GLU A 35 -2.34 -15.76 -18.86
N ARG A 36 -1.40 -16.72 -18.96
CA ARG A 36 -1.46 -17.96 -18.16
C ARG A 36 -1.55 -17.71 -16.66
N ILE A 37 -0.87 -16.67 -16.16
CA ILE A 37 -0.87 -16.32 -14.74
C ILE A 37 -2.26 -15.88 -14.25
N GLU A 38 -3.11 -15.37 -15.15
CA GLU A 38 -4.47 -14.91 -14.82
C GLU A 38 -5.45 -16.07 -14.59
N ASN A 39 -5.02 -17.32 -14.80
CA ASN A 39 -5.74 -18.52 -14.36
C ASN A 39 -5.72 -18.67 -12.83
N VAL A 40 -4.72 -18.09 -12.15
CA VAL A 40 -4.68 -18.05 -10.69
C VAL A 40 -5.71 -17.01 -10.21
N ARG A 41 -6.60 -17.42 -9.30
CA ARG A 41 -7.73 -16.60 -8.81
C ARG A 41 -7.30 -15.19 -8.37
N PHE A 42 -6.13 -15.07 -7.76
CA PHE A 42 -5.60 -13.80 -7.27
C PHE A 42 -5.24 -12.81 -8.39
N PHE A 43 -4.69 -13.31 -9.50
CA PHE A 43 -4.27 -12.50 -10.65
C PHE A 43 -5.34 -12.40 -11.73
N LYS A 44 -6.48 -13.08 -11.60
CA LYS A 44 -7.58 -12.98 -12.56
C LYS A 44 -8.06 -11.53 -12.69
N ARG A 45 -8.01 -10.98 -13.91
CA ARG A 45 -8.58 -9.65 -14.18
C ARG A 45 -10.07 -9.66 -13.93
N TYR A 46 -10.53 -8.63 -13.25
CA TYR A 46 -11.93 -8.44 -12.97
C TYR A 46 -12.56 -7.58 -14.07
N GLU A 47 -13.66 -8.06 -14.64
CA GLU A 47 -14.44 -7.36 -15.65
C GLU A 47 -15.90 -7.38 -15.21
N ALA A 48 -16.46 -6.20 -14.97
CA ALA A 48 -17.88 -6.01 -14.70
C ALA A 48 -18.30 -4.63 -15.17
N GLU A 49 -19.60 -4.37 -15.27
CA GLU A 49 -20.09 -3.01 -15.48
C GLU A 49 -19.86 -2.19 -14.22
N TRP A 50 -19.15 -1.07 -14.38
CA TRP A 50 -18.88 -0.16 -13.27
C TRP A 50 -20.03 0.82 -13.11
N ILE A 51 -20.79 0.69 -12.02
CA ILE A 51 -22.00 1.49 -11.76
C ILE A 51 -21.71 2.59 -10.73
N LYS A 52 -21.09 2.22 -9.61
CA LYS A 52 -20.76 3.13 -8.50
C LYS A 52 -19.52 2.63 -7.74
N PRO A 53 -18.69 3.54 -7.21
CA PRO A 53 -17.54 3.17 -6.40
C PRO A 53 -17.98 2.49 -5.11
N TYR A 54 -17.24 1.48 -4.66
CA TYR A 54 -17.48 0.92 -3.34
C TYR A 54 -17.17 1.95 -2.23
N PRO A 55 -17.86 1.90 -1.09
CA PRO A 55 -17.48 2.66 0.09
C PRO A 55 -16.10 2.20 0.59
N PHE A 56 -15.40 3.08 1.31
CA PHE A 56 -13.99 2.85 1.68
C PHE A 56 -13.78 1.54 2.45
N TYR A 57 -14.67 1.17 3.37
CA TYR A 57 -14.54 -0.05 4.19
C TYR A 57 -14.66 -1.34 3.35
N LEU A 58 -15.52 -1.36 2.32
CA LEU A 58 -15.59 -2.50 1.40
C LEU A 58 -14.32 -2.59 0.54
N LYS A 59 -13.73 -1.44 0.16
CA LYS A 59 -12.44 -1.44 -0.55
C LYS A 59 -11.35 -2.07 0.31
N PHE A 60 -11.28 -1.73 1.60
CA PHE A 60 -10.35 -2.36 2.55
C PHE A 60 -10.52 -3.87 2.62
N LEU A 61 -11.76 -4.35 2.83
CA LEU A 61 -12.05 -5.77 2.91
C LEU A 61 -11.68 -6.50 1.61
N TYR A 62 -12.01 -5.92 0.45
CA TYR A 62 -11.66 -6.52 -0.83
C TYR A 62 -10.16 -6.51 -1.11
N LEU A 63 -9.37 -5.57 -0.58
CA LEU A 63 -7.91 -5.60 -0.72
C LEU A 63 -7.29 -6.85 -0.06
N PHE A 64 -7.95 -7.43 0.95
CA PHE A 64 -7.54 -8.71 1.53
C PHE A 64 -8.14 -9.93 0.81
N ILE A 65 -9.44 -9.91 0.51
CA ILE A 65 -10.15 -11.10 -0.01
C ILE A 65 -10.03 -11.25 -1.53
N ASN A 66 -10.12 -10.15 -2.27
CA ASN A 66 -10.07 -10.15 -3.73
C ASN A 66 -9.45 -8.84 -4.27
N PRO A 67 -8.12 -8.73 -4.22
CA PRO A 67 -7.44 -7.47 -4.52
C PRO A 67 -7.56 -7.07 -5.99
N SER A 68 -7.65 -8.02 -6.92
CA SER A 68 -7.90 -7.71 -8.33
C SER A 68 -9.21 -6.92 -8.51
N ARG A 69 -10.29 -7.31 -7.80
CA ARG A 69 -11.55 -6.56 -7.81
C ARG A 69 -11.42 -5.19 -7.12
N ALA A 70 -10.68 -5.12 -6.02
CA ALA A 70 -10.47 -3.87 -5.29
C ALA A 70 -9.70 -2.84 -6.13
N PHE A 71 -8.57 -3.24 -6.73
CA PHE A 71 -7.78 -2.36 -7.59
C PHE A 71 -8.54 -1.95 -8.84
N TRP A 72 -9.36 -2.84 -9.40
CA TRP A 72 -10.25 -2.50 -10.51
C TRP A 72 -11.24 -1.38 -10.12
N ASP A 73 -11.94 -1.49 -8.98
CA ASP A 73 -12.87 -0.44 -8.53
C ASP A 73 -12.14 0.87 -8.16
N ILE A 74 -10.98 0.77 -7.49
CA ILE A 74 -10.15 1.93 -7.16
C ILE A 74 -9.67 2.64 -8.44
N ASN A 75 -9.36 1.90 -9.50
CA ASN A 75 -8.92 2.48 -10.77
C ASN A 75 -10.02 3.32 -11.46
N HIS A 76 -11.30 2.98 -11.26
CA HIS A 76 -12.40 3.77 -11.83
C HIS A 76 -12.66 5.08 -11.06
N LYS A 77 -12.28 5.14 -9.77
CA LYS A 77 -12.36 6.35 -8.94
C LYS A 77 -11.15 6.51 -8.02
N ARG A 78 -10.01 6.85 -8.63
CA ARG A 78 -8.67 7.00 -8.03
C ARG A 78 -8.57 8.22 -7.12
N SER A 79 -9.33 9.27 -7.41
CA SER A 79 -9.43 10.46 -6.54
C SER A 79 -9.84 10.10 -5.10
N LYS A 80 -10.71 9.08 -4.97
CA LYS A 80 -11.21 8.50 -3.70
C LYS A 80 -10.54 7.17 -3.34
N ALA A 81 -9.29 6.96 -3.76
CA ALA A 81 -8.52 5.79 -3.33
C ALA A 81 -8.19 5.86 -1.82
N PRO A 82 -8.33 4.77 -1.06
CA PRO A 82 -8.12 4.75 0.38
C PRO A 82 -6.64 4.77 0.82
N GLY A 83 -5.68 5.01 -0.10
CA GLY A 83 -4.25 4.95 0.19
C GLY A 83 -3.79 5.83 1.37
N GLY A 84 -4.33 7.05 1.49
CA GLY A 84 -4.04 7.91 2.64
C GLY A 84 -4.62 7.38 3.96
N LEU A 85 -5.78 6.73 3.91
CA LEU A 85 -6.37 6.08 5.08
C LEU A 85 -5.56 4.86 5.51
N ILE A 86 -4.99 4.12 4.57
CA ILE A 86 -4.10 2.98 4.87
C ILE A 86 -2.86 3.45 5.62
N LEU A 87 -2.22 4.54 5.16
CA LEU A 87 -1.11 5.14 5.88
C LEU A 87 -1.52 5.55 7.30
N LEU A 88 -2.65 6.27 7.43
CA LEU A 88 -3.14 6.74 8.73
C LEU A 88 -3.46 5.58 9.69
N PHE A 89 -4.18 4.56 9.26
CA PHE A 89 -4.51 3.40 10.09
C PHE A 89 -3.25 2.59 10.44
N SER A 90 -2.30 2.48 9.52
CA SER A 90 -1.02 1.81 9.79
C SER A 90 -0.20 2.60 10.82
N SER A 91 -0.29 3.93 10.81
CA SER A 91 0.39 4.80 11.78
C SER A 91 -0.28 4.71 13.16
N LEU A 92 -1.62 4.66 13.20
CA LEU A 92 -2.37 4.41 14.44
C LEU A 92 -1.96 3.09 15.09
N LEU A 93 -1.76 2.03 14.31
CA LEU A 93 -1.28 0.75 14.82
C LEU A 93 0.14 0.84 15.39
N TYR A 94 1.01 1.72 14.90
CA TYR A 94 2.30 1.99 15.54
C TYR A 94 2.13 2.63 16.92
N GLY A 95 1.17 3.54 17.07
CA GLY A 95 0.78 4.06 18.39
C GLY A 95 0.30 2.94 19.33
N VAL A 96 -0.51 2.00 18.83
CA VAL A 96 -0.97 0.84 19.60
C VAL A 96 0.20 -0.10 19.96
N ILE A 97 1.17 -0.30 19.07
CA ILE A 97 2.41 -1.04 19.38
C ILE A 97 3.17 -0.34 20.52
N GLY A 98 3.30 0.99 20.47
CA GLY A 98 3.91 1.77 21.54
C GLY A 98 3.19 1.61 22.89
N LEU A 99 1.85 1.56 22.87
CA LEU A 99 1.06 1.29 24.07
C LEU A 99 1.25 -0.14 24.59
N ALA A 100 1.26 -1.13 23.70
CA ALA A 100 1.51 -2.52 24.06
C ALA A 100 2.93 -2.72 24.61
N PHE A 101 3.90 -1.96 24.12
CA PHE A 101 5.24 -1.92 24.70
C PHE A 101 5.22 -1.25 26.09
N PHE A 102 4.53 -0.12 26.21
CA PHE A 102 4.43 0.62 27.47
C PHE A 102 3.69 -0.13 28.58
N SER A 103 2.75 -1.04 28.25
CA SER A 103 2.01 -1.81 29.24
C SER A 103 2.87 -2.78 30.05
N HIS A 104 4.11 -3.04 29.63
CA HIS A 104 5.05 -3.87 30.38
C HIS A 104 5.81 -3.11 31.47
N PHE A 105 5.68 -1.79 31.55
CA PHE A 105 6.30 -1.00 32.61
C PHE A 105 5.34 -0.81 33.79
N ASN A 106 5.66 -1.43 34.91
CA ASN A 106 4.91 -1.29 36.16
C ASN A 106 5.55 -0.22 37.04
N PHE A 107 4.90 0.94 37.16
CA PHE A 107 5.35 2.02 38.03
C PHE A 107 4.85 1.83 39.45
N VAL A 108 5.76 1.49 40.37
CA VAL A 108 5.41 1.11 41.75
C VAL A 108 4.96 2.31 42.60
N ASN A 109 5.39 3.52 42.25
CA ASN A 109 5.22 4.74 43.06
C ASN A 109 4.20 5.74 42.51
N VAL A 110 3.39 5.38 41.51
CA VAL A 110 2.41 6.29 40.90
C VAL A 110 1.00 5.89 41.29
N ASN A 111 0.24 6.82 41.90
CA ASN A 111 -1.18 6.60 42.19
C ASN A 111 -1.95 6.31 40.89
N SER A 112 -2.47 5.08 40.78
CA SER A 112 -3.20 4.57 39.61
C SER A 112 -4.47 5.36 39.26
N PHE A 113 -5.04 6.09 40.23
CA PHE A 113 -6.24 6.92 40.06
C PHE A 113 -5.98 8.39 39.71
N SER A 114 -4.73 8.77 39.41
CA SER A 114 -4.39 10.15 39.02
C SER A 114 -4.47 10.36 37.49
N ILE A 115 -4.59 11.62 37.06
CA ILE A 115 -4.58 12.01 35.63
C ILE A 115 -3.18 11.79 35.01
N THR A 116 -2.13 11.77 35.84
CA THR A 116 -0.72 11.67 35.43
C THR A 116 -0.41 10.39 34.62
N PRO A 117 -0.76 9.16 35.06
CA PRO A 117 -0.64 7.94 34.26
C PRO A 117 -1.30 8.02 32.88
N PHE A 118 -2.49 8.63 32.80
CA PHE A 118 -3.20 8.79 31.53
C PHE A 118 -2.43 9.71 30.57
N LEU A 119 -1.93 10.84 31.05
CA LEU A 119 -1.15 11.78 30.24
C LEU A 119 0.18 11.17 29.76
N ILE A 120 0.85 10.38 30.61
CA ILE A 120 2.07 9.68 30.23
C ILE A 120 1.76 8.65 29.14
N THR A 121 0.74 7.82 29.33
CA THR A 121 0.32 6.79 28.37
C THR A 121 -0.08 7.41 27.03
N LEU A 122 -0.82 8.52 27.06
CA LEU A 122 -1.20 9.28 25.86
C LEU A 122 0.02 9.88 25.15
N SER A 123 1.00 10.38 25.90
CA SER A 123 2.25 10.91 25.35
C SER A 123 3.08 9.83 24.65
N PHE A 124 3.18 8.63 25.24
CA PHE A 124 3.82 7.48 24.60
C PHE A 124 3.10 7.07 23.31
N PHE A 125 1.77 6.97 23.34
CA PHE A 125 0.97 6.71 22.14
C PHE A 125 1.23 7.77 21.05
N ALA A 126 1.18 9.05 21.41
CA ALA A 126 1.36 10.15 20.47
C ALA A 126 2.76 10.14 19.85
N THR A 127 3.81 9.89 20.64
CA THR A 127 5.19 9.80 20.16
C THR A 127 5.34 8.66 19.15
N PHE A 128 4.86 7.46 19.47
CA PHE A 128 4.91 6.32 18.57
C PHE A 128 4.02 6.50 17.33
N PHE A 129 2.87 7.15 17.47
CA PHE A 129 1.99 7.49 16.35
C PHE A 129 2.65 8.46 15.37
N VAL A 130 3.24 9.55 15.87
CA VAL A 130 3.93 10.55 15.04
C VAL A 130 5.16 9.94 14.38
N PHE A 131 5.96 9.20 15.15
CA PHE A 131 7.09 8.45 14.60
C PHE A 131 6.65 7.48 13.51
N GLY A 132 5.62 6.67 13.78
CA GLY A 132 5.04 5.72 12.83
C GLY A 132 4.53 6.40 11.56
N LEU A 133 3.90 7.57 11.68
CA LEU A 133 3.39 8.35 10.55
C LEU A 133 4.52 8.84 9.64
N VAL A 134 5.54 9.46 10.23
CA VAL A 134 6.70 9.96 9.47
C VAL A 134 7.47 8.80 8.84
N PHE A 135 7.76 7.77 9.64
CA PHE A 135 8.49 6.59 9.19
C PHE A 135 7.77 5.88 8.03
N GLN A 136 6.48 5.56 8.19
CA GLN A 136 5.71 4.87 7.16
C GLN A 136 5.52 5.74 5.91
N PHE A 137 5.34 7.05 6.06
CA PHE A 137 5.21 7.94 4.92
C PHE A 137 6.48 7.92 4.06
N ILE A 138 7.65 8.11 4.68
CA ILE A 138 8.95 8.08 4.00
C ILE A 138 9.19 6.69 3.41
N TYR A 139 8.97 5.65 4.20
CA TYR A 139 9.19 4.28 3.80
C TYR A 139 8.34 3.88 2.59
N PHE A 140 7.02 4.11 2.64
CA PHE A 140 6.11 3.82 1.54
C PHE A 140 6.42 4.66 0.30
N ALA A 141 6.85 5.91 0.47
CA ALA A 141 7.26 6.75 -0.64
C ALA A 141 8.50 6.21 -1.37
N ILE A 142 9.53 5.78 -0.62
CA ILE A 142 10.74 5.15 -1.17
C ILE A 142 10.40 3.85 -1.90
N LEU A 143 9.59 2.99 -1.29
CA LEU A 143 9.16 1.73 -1.92
C LEU A 143 8.38 1.98 -3.22
N ILE A 144 7.43 2.92 -3.19
CA ILE A 144 6.67 3.34 -4.38
C ILE A 144 7.63 3.79 -5.49
N TRP A 145 8.66 4.56 -5.14
CA TRP A 145 9.65 5.04 -6.08
C TRP A 145 10.46 3.88 -6.69
N LEU A 146 10.93 2.93 -5.87
CA LEU A 146 11.65 1.74 -6.34
C LEU A 146 10.78 0.88 -7.26
N PHE A 147 9.56 0.53 -6.84
CA PHE A 147 8.64 -0.27 -7.65
C PHE A 147 8.27 0.43 -8.96
N THR A 148 8.12 1.77 -8.93
CA THR A 148 7.93 2.57 -10.15
C THR A 148 9.11 2.41 -11.11
N LYS A 149 10.34 2.48 -10.61
CA LYS A 149 11.53 2.32 -11.45
C LYS A 149 11.60 0.93 -12.07
N GLY A 150 11.33 -0.12 -11.29
CA GLY A 150 11.22 -1.49 -11.80
C GLY A 150 10.14 -1.65 -12.88
N ALA A 151 8.98 -1.06 -12.65
CA ALA A 151 7.88 -1.09 -13.62
C ALA A 151 8.20 -0.28 -14.89
N ASN A 152 8.91 0.83 -14.77
CA ASN A 152 9.37 1.61 -15.93
C ASN A 152 10.34 0.80 -16.78
N TYR A 153 11.28 0.09 -16.16
CA TYR A 153 12.22 -0.77 -16.87
C TYR A 153 11.51 -1.92 -17.60
N ALA A 154 10.50 -2.53 -16.98
CA ALA A 154 9.86 -3.72 -17.56
C ALA A 154 8.74 -3.44 -18.57
N VAL A 155 7.97 -2.36 -18.38
CA VAL A 155 6.77 -2.09 -19.20
C VAL A 155 6.61 -0.63 -19.65
N GLY A 156 7.57 0.26 -19.38
CA GLY A 156 7.43 1.68 -19.70
C GLY A 156 6.28 2.34 -18.93
N PHE A 157 6.15 2.02 -17.64
CA PHE A 157 4.98 2.36 -16.82
C PHE A 157 4.59 3.85 -16.84
N SER A 158 5.55 4.77 -16.73
CA SER A 158 5.31 6.22 -16.79
C SER A 158 4.74 6.66 -18.15
N GLU A 159 5.33 6.22 -19.26
CA GLU A 159 4.85 6.53 -20.61
C GLU A 159 3.44 5.99 -20.86
N ARG A 160 3.16 4.76 -20.40
CA ARG A 160 1.81 4.17 -20.46
C ARG A 160 0.79 4.92 -19.61
N LEU A 161 1.20 5.49 -18.49
CA LEU A 161 0.33 6.31 -17.65
C LEU A 161 0.00 7.65 -18.30
N GLU A 162 1.01 8.31 -18.88
CA GLU A 162 0.85 9.59 -19.57
C GLU A 162 -0.01 9.45 -20.83
N THR A 163 0.23 8.42 -21.65
CA THR A 163 -0.61 8.12 -22.83
C THR A 163 -2.06 7.81 -22.45
N ARG A 164 -2.30 7.18 -21.30
CA ARG A 164 -3.65 6.80 -20.86
C ARG A 164 -4.41 7.94 -20.19
N PHE A 165 -3.75 8.73 -19.35
CA PHE A 165 -4.41 9.71 -18.49
C PHE A 165 -4.07 11.16 -18.82
N GLY A 166 -3.08 11.42 -19.69
CA GLY A 166 -2.50 12.74 -19.92
C GLY A 166 -1.39 13.08 -18.91
N GLY A 167 -0.60 14.11 -19.21
CA GLY A 167 0.42 14.62 -18.30
C GLY A 167 -0.18 15.22 -17.02
N LEU A 168 0.57 15.18 -15.91
CA LEU A 168 0.21 15.88 -14.67
C LEU A 168 0.21 17.40 -14.94
N GLY A 169 -0.98 17.99 -15.11
CA GLY A 169 -1.13 19.44 -15.31
C GLY A 169 -1.80 19.84 -16.62
N GLU A 170 -2.01 18.92 -17.56
CA GLU A 170 -2.92 19.17 -18.67
C GLU A 170 -4.35 19.09 -18.12
N THR A 171 -4.94 20.26 -17.88
CA THR A 171 -6.37 20.44 -17.73
C THR A 171 -7.05 19.86 -18.96
N LYS A 172 -7.35 18.56 -18.94
CA LYS A 172 -8.45 18.03 -19.75
C LYS A 172 -9.65 18.88 -19.40
N GLU A 173 -10.26 19.49 -20.41
CA GLU A 173 -11.52 20.19 -20.30
C GLU A 173 -12.41 19.37 -19.37
N LYS A 174 -12.82 19.96 -18.24
CA LYS A 174 -13.81 19.35 -17.37
C LYS A 174 -15.08 19.30 -18.20
N PHE A 175 -15.27 18.25 -18.98
CA PHE A 175 -16.57 17.94 -19.57
C PHE A 175 -17.56 18.00 -18.42
N LYS A 176 -18.50 18.96 -18.47
CA LYS A 176 -19.52 19.04 -17.44
C LYS A 176 -20.28 17.72 -17.47
N GLU A 177 -20.65 17.17 -16.32
CA GLU A 177 -21.45 15.92 -16.28
C GLU A 177 -22.73 16.03 -17.14
N ALA A 178 -23.19 17.26 -17.43
CA ALA A 178 -24.29 17.59 -18.33
C ALA A 178 -23.99 17.44 -19.84
N GLU A 179 -22.73 17.46 -20.27
CA GLU A 179 -22.30 17.28 -21.67
C GLU A 179 -22.06 15.80 -22.03
N ILE A 180 -22.02 14.93 -21.01
CA ILE A 180 -21.95 13.48 -21.18
C ILE A 180 -23.35 13.02 -21.55
N SER A 181 -23.52 12.55 -22.80
CA SER A 181 -24.83 12.05 -23.22
C SER A 181 -25.28 10.93 -22.26
N PRO A 182 -26.54 10.96 -21.79
CA PRO A 182 -27.09 9.88 -20.96
C PRO A 182 -27.12 8.54 -21.71
N PHE A 183 -26.91 8.58 -23.03
CA PHE A 183 -26.79 7.46 -23.95
C PHE A 183 -25.33 7.05 -24.25
N SER A 184 -24.33 7.66 -23.61
CA SER A 184 -22.97 7.10 -23.66
C SER A 184 -22.97 5.78 -22.89
N ILE A 185 -23.03 4.68 -23.63
CA ILE A 185 -23.13 3.29 -23.15
C ILE A 185 -21.98 2.90 -22.17
N TYR A 186 -20.99 3.77 -21.94
CA TYR A 186 -19.78 3.50 -21.17
C TYR A 186 -19.47 4.55 -20.10
N LYS A 187 -20.39 4.74 -19.14
CA LYS A 187 -20.17 5.60 -17.96
C LYS A 187 -18.88 5.26 -17.19
N GLY A 188 -18.47 3.98 -17.15
CA GLY A 188 -17.21 3.56 -16.54
C GLY A 188 -15.96 3.95 -17.36
N GLY A 189 -16.07 3.95 -18.69
CA GLY A 189 -14.96 4.27 -19.59
C GLY A 189 -14.66 5.76 -19.68
N THR A 190 -15.69 6.60 -19.70
CA THR A 190 -15.56 8.07 -19.67
C THR A 190 -14.93 8.54 -18.36
N MET A 191 -15.31 7.94 -17.22
CA MET A 191 -14.70 8.25 -15.91
C MET A 191 -13.21 7.90 -15.83
N LEU A 192 -12.77 6.79 -16.46
CA LEU A 192 -11.36 6.43 -16.52
C LEU A 192 -10.51 7.49 -17.22
N GLN A 193 -11.06 8.21 -18.21
CA GLN A 193 -10.37 9.24 -18.97
C GLN A 193 -10.35 10.62 -18.30
N LEU A 194 -11.38 10.93 -17.50
CA LEU A 194 -11.54 12.21 -16.80
C LEU A 194 -10.68 12.31 -15.55
N GLU A 195 -10.43 11.19 -14.86
CA GLU A 195 -9.63 11.22 -13.64
C GLU A 195 -8.13 11.22 -13.92
N ALA A 196 -7.40 12.06 -13.20
CA ALA A 196 -5.94 12.02 -13.18
C ALA A 196 -5.43 10.64 -12.71
N SER A 197 -4.17 10.33 -13.03
CA SER A 197 -3.57 9.04 -12.70
C SER A 197 -3.56 8.73 -11.20
N HIS A 198 -3.51 9.76 -10.33
CA HIS A 198 -3.45 9.65 -8.86
C HIS A 198 -2.56 8.49 -8.37
N LYS A 199 -1.45 8.29 -9.09
CA LYS A 199 -0.61 7.10 -9.06
C LYS A 199 -0.19 6.76 -7.63
N PHE A 200 0.27 7.76 -6.89
CA PHE A 200 0.72 7.61 -5.51
C PHE A 200 -0.37 7.07 -4.58
N LYS A 201 -1.59 7.63 -4.61
CA LYS A 201 -2.71 7.18 -3.76
C LYS A 201 -3.15 5.75 -4.08
N MET A 202 -3.12 5.37 -5.34
CA MET A 202 -3.49 4.01 -5.75
C MET A 202 -2.42 2.99 -5.35
N MET A 203 -1.13 3.30 -5.55
CA MET A 203 -0.04 2.42 -5.12
C MET A 203 0.08 2.32 -3.60
N LEU A 204 -0.26 3.37 -2.85
CA LEU A 204 -0.38 3.29 -1.39
C LEU A 204 -1.35 2.20 -0.94
N CYS A 205 -2.34 1.84 -1.78
CA CYS A 205 -3.26 0.76 -1.46
C CYS A 205 -2.59 -0.63 -1.43
N ALA A 206 -1.42 -0.79 -2.06
CA ALA A 206 -0.65 -2.02 -2.01
C ALA A 206 0.00 -2.29 -0.64
N PHE A 207 0.07 -1.28 0.24
CA PHE A 207 0.60 -1.43 1.61
C PHE A 207 -0.46 -1.86 2.64
N THR A 208 -1.67 -2.19 2.21
CA THR A 208 -2.73 -2.76 3.06
C THR A 208 -2.27 -3.93 3.95
N PRO A 209 -1.36 -4.84 3.52
CA PRO A 209 -0.85 -5.90 4.38
C PRO A 209 -0.25 -5.40 5.71
N PHE A 210 0.38 -4.23 5.71
CA PHE A 210 0.94 -3.64 6.93
C PHE A 210 -0.11 -3.36 8.01
N LEU A 211 -1.39 -3.20 7.66
CA LEU A 211 -2.45 -3.08 8.66
C LEU A 211 -2.63 -4.38 9.45
N LEU A 212 -2.69 -5.50 8.75
CA LEU A 212 -2.83 -6.81 9.40
C LEU A 212 -1.57 -7.14 10.19
N ILE A 213 -0.41 -6.92 9.58
CA ILE A 213 0.88 -7.23 10.20
C ILE A 213 1.15 -6.36 11.42
N ASN A 214 0.94 -5.05 11.36
CA ASN A 214 1.13 -4.19 12.52
C ASN A 214 0.12 -4.51 13.64
N ALA A 215 -1.09 -4.95 13.32
CA ALA A 215 -2.03 -5.46 14.33
C ALA A 215 -1.52 -6.75 14.99
N ILE A 216 -1.00 -7.70 14.21
CA ILE A 216 -0.37 -8.93 14.73
C ILE A 216 0.84 -8.58 15.59
N LYS A 217 1.68 -7.64 15.15
CA LYS A 217 2.84 -7.18 15.94
C LYS A 217 2.41 -6.57 17.26
N ALA A 218 1.37 -5.73 17.28
CA ALA A 218 0.86 -5.17 18.52
C ALA A 218 0.45 -6.27 19.51
N LEU A 219 -0.19 -7.35 19.03
CA LEU A 219 -0.53 -8.51 19.85
C LEU A 219 0.70 -9.28 20.33
N ILE A 220 1.70 -9.49 19.47
CA ILE A 220 2.95 -10.16 19.86
C ILE A 220 3.67 -9.34 20.93
N VAL A 221 3.84 -8.03 20.73
CA VAL A 221 4.45 -7.12 21.70
C VAL A 221 3.69 -7.14 23.02
N LEU A 222 2.35 -7.18 22.99
CA LEU A 222 1.54 -7.24 24.21
C LEU A 222 1.81 -8.50 25.06
N ILE A 223 2.18 -9.62 24.44
CA ILE A 223 2.33 -10.92 25.12
C ILE A 223 3.80 -11.31 25.37
N ALA A 224 4.70 -10.92 24.47
CA ALA A 224 6.04 -11.49 24.38
C ALA A 224 7.06 -10.87 25.36
N PHE A 225 6.80 -9.64 25.84
CA PHE A 225 7.69 -9.01 26.82
C PHE A 225 7.32 -9.38 28.24
N THR A 226 8.33 -9.50 29.09
CA THR A 226 8.15 -9.66 30.53
C THR A 226 7.95 -8.29 31.17
N PRO A 227 6.99 -8.15 32.11
CA PRO A 227 6.78 -6.89 32.80
C PRO A 227 7.99 -6.54 33.65
N VAL A 228 8.43 -5.29 33.58
CA VAL A 228 9.53 -4.74 34.38
C VAL A 228 9.00 -3.72 35.36
N ASN A 229 9.41 -3.84 36.62
CA ASN A 229 9.06 -2.88 37.65
C ASN A 229 10.02 -1.71 37.61
N VAL A 230 9.49 -0.51 37.42
CA VAL A 230 10.25 0.74 37.46
C VAL A 230 9.98 1.41 38.80
N SER A 231 11.00 1.43 39.67
CA SER A 231 10.91 1.99 41.02
C SER A 231 11.02 3.52 41.03
N GLU A 232 11.60 4.12 40.00
CA GLU A 232 11.75 5.58 39.90
C GLU A 232 10.56 6.23 39.20
N SER A 233 10.17 7.42 39.67
CA SER A 233 9.06 8.17 39.10
C SER A 233 9.45 8.72 37.72
N PRO A 234 8.65 8.51 36.65
CA PRO A 234 8.93 9.02 35.31
C PRO A 234 8.98 10.56 35.23
N ILE A 235 8.59 11.26 36.30
CA ILE A 235 8.60 12.73 36.40
C ILE A 235 10.02 13.30 36.42
N ASN A 236 11.02 12.53 36.87
CA ASN A 236 12.42 12.99 36.94
C ASN A 236 13.21 12.74 35.65
N GLY A 237 12.59 12.15 34.61
CA GLY A 237 13.15 12.08 33.25
C GLY A 237 14.30 11.09 33.04
N ILE A 238 14.68 10.29 34.04
CA ILE A 238 15.73 9.27 33.89
C ILE A 238 15.04 7.91 33.86
N PHE A 239 14.79 7.39 32.66
CA PHE A 239 14.56 5.96 32.49
C PHE A 239 15.91 5.25 32.61
N ASP A 240 15.97 4.19 33.40
CA ASP A 240 17.17 3.37 33.51
C ASP A 240 17.48 2.75 32.14
N GLU A 241 18.61 3.16 31.55
CA GLU A 241 19.09 2.69 30.24
C GLU A 241 19.20 1.17 30.20
N THR A 242 19.56 0.55 31.32
CA THR A 242 19.71 -0.91 31.42
C THR A 242 18.40 -1.66 31.23
N VAL A 243 17.27 -1.07 31.64
CA VAL A 243 15.93 -1.66 31.46
C VAL A 243 15.50 -1.56 30.01
N LEU A 244 15.75 -0.43 29.35
CA LEU A 244 15.46 -0.26 27.93
C LEU A 244 16.32 -1.20 27.08
N ASP A 245 17.61 -1.32 27.38
CA ASP A 245 18.54 -2.21 26.67
C ASP A 245 18.11 -3.68 26.77
N GLN A 246 17.68 -4.14 27.96
CA GLN A 246 17.17 -5.51 28.12
C GLN A 246 15.92 -5.77 27.27
N MET A 247 15.03 -4.80 27.15
CA MET A 247 13.83 -4.95 26.31
C MET A 247 14.15 -4.86 24.81
N PHE A 248 15.03 -3.96 24.39
CA PHE A 248 15.42 -3.82 22.98
C PHE A 248 16.29 -4.98 22.48
N ASN A 249 17.05 -5.65 23.35
CA ASN A 249 17.83 -6.83 23.02
C ASN A 249 17.06 -8.15 23.06
N SER A 250 15.74 -8.11 23.28
CA SER A 250 14.92 -9.33 23.29
C SER A 250 14.80 -9.95 21.90
N GLY A 251 14.87 -11.29 21.84
CA GLY A 251 14.66 -12.05 20.60
C GLY A 251 13.27 -11.90 19.98
N SER A 252 12.30 -11.33 20.73
CA SER A 252 10.96 -11.01 20.24
C SER A 252 11.01 -10.03 19.07
N TRP A 253 11.96 -9.09 19.05
CA TRP A 253 12.12 -8.15 17.93
C TRP A 253 12.51 -8.85 16.63
N ALA A 254 13.38 -9.87 16.69
CA ALA A 254 13.77 -10.66 15.51
C ALA A 254 12.56 -11.34 14.85
N ILE A 255 11.59 -11.83 15.64
CA ILE A 255 10.36 -12.41 15.11
C ILE A 255 9.53 -11.36 14.36
N LEU A 256 9.38 -10.16 14.93
CA LEU A 256 8.67 -9.06 14.30
C LEU A 256 9.35 -8.62 12.99
N ASP A 257 10.68 -8.65 12.96
CA ASP A 257 11.50 -8.31 11.78
C ASP A 257 11.35 -9.34 10.65
N VAL A 258 11.30 -10.63 10.97
CA VAL A 258 11.05 -11.69 9.98
C VAL A 258 9.67 -11.53 9.35
N ILE A 259 8.65 -11.23 10.15
CA ILE A 259 7.28 -11.01 9.65
C ILE A 259 7.24 -9.82 8.68
N ASP A 260 7.94 -8.73 8.99
CA ASP A 260 8.09 -7.59 8.08
C ASP A 260 8.77 -7.98 6.77
N ALA A 261 9.90 -8.69 6.87
CA ALA A 261 10.67 -9.09 5.71
C ALA A 261 9.83 -9.95 4.74
N ILE A 262 9.07 -10.90 5.26
CA ILE A 262 8.16 -11.74 4.45
C ILE A 262 7.08 -10.89 3.78
N THR A 263 6.52 -9.93 4.51
CA THR A 263 5.47 -9.04 4.00
C THR A 263 5.97 -8.18 2.85
N ILE A 264 7.19 -7.65 2.97
CA ILE A 264 7.86 -6.83 1.96
C ILE A 264 8.31 -7.68 0.76
N ALA A 265 8.77 -8.91 0.99
CA ALA A 265 9.28 -9.79 -0.06
C ALA A 265 8.17 -10.41 -0.92
N VAL A 266 7.01 -10.71 -0.31
CA VAL A 266 5.95 -11.50 -0.97
C VAL A 266 4.68 -10.69 -1.17
N TRP A 267 4.07 -10.19 -0.10
CA TRP A 267 2.70 -9.68 -0.16
C TRP A 267 2.62 -8.30 -0.83
N VAL A 268 3.49 -7.37 -0.44
CA VAL A 268 3.52 -6.01 -1.02
C VAL A 268 3.80 -6.05 -2.54
N PRO A 269 4.80 -6.80 -3.05
CA PRO A 269 5.05 -6.92 -4.49
C PRO A 269 3.87 -7.45 -5.28
N ILE A 270 3.15 -8.43 -4.72
CA ILE A 270 1.96 -9.01 -5.34
C ILE A 270 0.86 -7.95 -5.51
N LEU A 271 0.54 -7.18 -4.46
CA LEU A 271 -0.47 -6.11 -4.56
C LEU A 271 0.02 -4.94 -5.41
N MET A 272 1.31 -4.62 -5.35
CA MET A 272 1.91 -3.58 -6.17
C MET A 272 1.83 -3.92 -7.66
N THR A 273 2.04 -5.19 -8.01
CA THR A 273 1.84 -5.71 -9.36
C THR A 273 0.42 -5.46 -9.85
N LEU A 274 -0.59 -5.78 -9.02
CA LEU A 274 -1.98 -5.54 -9.38
C LEU A 274 -2.26 -4.05 -9.56
N ALA A 275 -1.77 -3.19 -8.67
CA ALA A 275 -1.92 -1.74 -8.78
C ALA A 275 -1.33 -1.20 -10.11
N ILE A 276 -0.09 -1.57 -10.42
CA ILE A 276 0.62 -1.15 -11.63
C ILE A 276 -0.06 -1.69 -12.88
N ARG A 277 -0.48 -2.96 -12.87
CA ARG A 277 -1.19 -3.60 -13.98
C ARG A 277 -2.49 -2.86 -14.29
N GLU A 278 -3.33 -2.61 -13.28
CA GLU A 278 -4.60 -1.92 -13.47
C GLU A 278 -4.40 -0.48 -13.97
N LEU A 279 -3.36 0.20 -13.49
CA LEU A 279 -3.01 1.56 -13.91
C LEU A 279 -2.51 1.62 -15.37
N SER A 280 -1.69 0.66 -15.80
CA SER A 280 -1.01 0.70 -17.11
C SER A 280 -1.56 -0.24 -18.17
N ASN A 281 -2.59 -1.03 -17.85
CA ASN A 281 -3.15 -2.08 -18.72
C ASN A 281 -2.06 -3.02 -19.28
N SER A 282 -1.00 -3.25 -18.51
CA SER A 282 0.20 -3.98 -18.93
C SER A 282 0.11 -5.48 -18.59
N SER A 283 1.14 -6.23 -19.00
CA SER A 283 1.32 -7.65 -18.67
C SER A 283 1.52 -7.83 -17.16
N THR A 284 0.79 -8.78 -16.56
CA THR A 284 0.93 -9.11 -15.13
C THR A 284 2.30 -9.74 -14.88
N THR A 285 2.74 -10.65 -15.74
CA THR A 285 4.02 -11.37 -15.56
C THR A 285 5.23 -10.45 -15.67
N ARG A 286 5.24 -9.55 -16.68
CA ARG A 286 6.34 -8.58 -16.87
C ARG A 286 6.47 -7.60 -15.71
N VAL A 287 5.38 -7.29 -15.00
CA VAL A 287 5.40 -6.43 -13.81
C VAL A 287 5.71 -7.23 -12.53
N LEU A 288 5.26 -8.48 -12.43
CA LEU A 288 5.44 -9.31 -11.24
C LEU A 288 6.92 -9.65 -10.99
N ILE A 289 7.67 -10.00 -12.04
CA ILE A 289 9.09 -10.36 -11.92
C ILE A 289 9.92 -9.23 -11.27
N PRO A 290 9.97 -8.00 -11.83
CA PRO A 290 10.77 -6.93 -11.25
C PRO A 290 10.27 -6.48 -9.88
N THR A 291 8.95 -6.53 -9.63
CA THR A 291 8.42 -6.17 -8.30
C THR A 291 8.81 -7.19 -7.24
N ILE A 292 8.77 -8.49 -7.53
CA ILE A 292 9.26 -9.51 -6.59
C ILE A 292 10.76 -9.34 -6.34
N ILE A 293 11.57 -9.14 -7.39
CA ILE A 293 13.02 -8.92 -7.25
C ILE A 293 13.29 -7.73 -6.34
N ILE A 294 12.64 -6.58 -6.58
CA ILE A 294 12.78 -5.39 -5.74
C ILE A 294 12.32 -5.68 -4.31
N GLY A 295 11.19 -6.36 -4.12
CA GLY A 295 10.68 -6.71 -2.80
C GLY A 295 11.65 -7.57 -2.00
N VAL A 296 12.22 -8.61 -2.63
CA VAL A 296 13.22 -9.49 -2.01
C VAL A 296 14.50 -8.73 -1.68
N VAL A 297 15.02 -7.92 -2.61
CA VAL A 297 16.23 -7.11 -2.37
C VAL A 297 16.01 -6.13 -1.22
N VAL A 298 14.89 -5.42 -1.20
CA VAL A 298 14.53 -4.51 -0.12
C VAL A 298 14.39 -5.26 1.20
N ALA A 299 13.71 -6.41 1.21
CA ALA A 299 13.55 -7.22 2.42
C ALA A 299 14.92 -7.65 2.97
N ILE A 300 15.83 -8.08 2.11
CA ILE A 300 17.22 -8.42 2.46
C ILE A 300 17.94 -7.22 3.07
N PHE A 301 17.90 -6.05 2.42
CA PHE A 301 18.54 -4.84 2.95
C PHE A 301 17.95 -4.44 4.31
N PHE A 302 16.63 -4.41 4.45
CA PHE A 302 15.99 -4.05 5.71
C PHE A 302 16.19 -5.09 6.81
N TYR A 303 16.35 -6.36 6.45
CA TYR A 303 16.67 -7.42 7.40
C TYR A 303 18.11 -7.30 7.89
N PHE A 304 19.09 -7.10 7.00
CA PHE A 304 20.50 -6.99 7.39
C PHE A 304 20.90 -5.64 8.00
N LEU A 305 20.14 -4.57 7.77
CA LEU A 305 20.40 -3.26 8.39
C LEU A 305 19.94 -3.17 9.85
N ARG A 306 19.26 -4.19 10.40
CA ARG A 306 18.75 -4.13 11.77
C ARG A 306 19.76 -4.69 12.79
N PRO A 307 20.03 -3.95 13.88
CA PRO A 307 20.99 -4.35 14.91
C PRO A 307 20.52 -5.57 15.72
N THR A 308 19.21 -5.85 15.75
CA THR A 308 18.55 -6.93 16.51
C THR A 308 19.01 -8.35 16.16
N LEU A 309 19.73 -8.53 15.05
CA LEU A 309 20.17 -9.84 14.56
C LEU A 309 21.68 -10.09 14.72
N PHE A 310 22.49 -9.04 14.87
CA PHE A 310 23.95 -9.16 14.94
C PHE A 310 24.52 -9.02 16.36
N GLY A 311 23.66 -8.76 17.35
CA GLY A 311 24.05 -8.66 18.76
C GLY A 311 24.39 -7.25 19.17
#